data_AF-A0A847CK14-F1
#
_entry.id   AF-A0A847CK14-F1
#
_cell.length_a   1.000
_cell.length_b   1.000
_cell.length_c   1.000
_cell.angle_alpha   90.00
_cell.angle_beta   90.00
_cell.angle_gamma   90.00
#
_symmetry.space_group_name_H-M   'P 1'
#
loop_
_entity.id
_entity.type
_entity.pdbx_description
1 polymer ?
#
loop_
_entity_poly.entity_id
_entity_poly.type
_entity_poly.pdbx_seq_one_letter_code
_entity_poly.pdbx_strand_id
1 'polypeptide(L)'
;MTEVKEILNQEKQDQPKKRYIPTNPKKYRTVEAFEIAVNSYFDECYVTDKIPNVLGLALHLKISRDTLCQYQKKNGYSKVVIKAKEIIEEHKIQKLYTSKNATGVIFDLKCNHGWQDKQVIEQTLTVKSIEDFLTDEEMEM
;
A
#
# COMPACT_ATOMS: atom_id res chain seq x y z
N MET A 1 4.50 -51.74 21.29
CA MET A 1 4.09 -50.30 21.34
C MET A 1 5.03 -49.38 20.58
N THR A 2 6.32 -49.72 20.41
CA THR A 2 7.31 -48.89 19.69
C THR A 2 7.21 -49.06 18.16
N GLU A 3 7.11 -50.30 17.67
CA GLU A 3 7.00 -50.59 16.23
C GLU A 3 5.74 -49.99 15.59
N VAL A 4 4.59 -50.02 16.29
CA VAL A 4 3.35 -49.40 15.80
C VAL A 4 3.50 -47.88 15.65
N LYS A 5 4.29 -47.23 16.52
CA LYS A 5 4.55 -45.79 16.43
C LYS A 5 5.49 -45.44 15.29
N GLU A 6 6.44 -46.31 14.96
CA GLU A 6 7.33 -46.14 13.80
C GLU A 6 6.59 -46.33 12.48
N ILE A 7 5.73 -47.35 12.38
CA ILE A 7 4.90 -47.60 11.20
C ILE A 7 3.96 -46.41 10.95
N LEU A 8 3.29 -45.91 11.98
CA LEU A 8 2.43 -44.72 11.88
C LEU A 8 3.20 -43.43 11.51
N ASN A 9 4.49 -43.36 11.82
CA ASN A 9 5.33 -42.23 11.47
C ASN A 9 5.81 -42.31 10.01
N GLN A 10 6.13 -43.51 9.52
CA GLN A 10 6.48 -43.77 8.13
C GLN A 10 5.28 -43.53 7.20
N GLU A 11 4.09 -44.00 7.58
CA GLU A 11 2.84 -43.74 6.83
C GLU A 11 2.50 -42.24 6.72
N LYS A 12 2.86 -41.43 7.72
CA LYS A 12 2.67 -39.97 7.66
C LYS A 12 3.64 -39.27 6.71
N GLN A 13 4.82 -39.84 6.49
CA GLN A 13 5.84 -39.27 5.60
C GLN A 13 5.64 -39.69 4.14
N ASP A 14 5.08 -40.87 3.87
CA ASP A 14 4.79 -41.37 2.52
C ASP A 14 3.43 -40.88 1.95
N GLN A 15 2.66 -40.11 2.72
CA GLN A 15 1.45 -39.49 2.21
C GLN A 15 1.79 -38.46 1.12
N PRO A 16 1.21 -38.55 -0.09
CA PRO A 16 1.48 -37.60 -1.16
C PRO A 16 1.10 -36.20 -0.68
N LYS A 17 2.06 -35.28 -0.66
CA LYS A 17 1.82 -33.87 -0.30
C LYS A 17 0.71 -33.32 -1.20
N LYS A 18 -0.47 -33.09 -0.64
CA LYS A 18 -1.60 -32.48 -1.37
C LYS A 18 -1.09 -31.17 -1.99
N ARG A 19 -1.03 -31.09 -3.32
CA ARG A 19 -0.73 -29.83 -4.00
C ARG A 19 -1.82 -28.83 -3.63
N TYR A 20 -1.45 -27.73 -3.00
CA TYR A 20 -2.39 -26.62 -2.78
C TYR A 20 -2.84 -26.12 -4.14
N ILE A 21 -4.12 -26.32 -4.46
CA ILE A 21 -4.78 -25.71 -5.61
C ILE A 21 -5.32 -24.38 -5.08
N PRO A 22 -4.75 -23.22 -5.48
CA PRO A 22 -5.33 -21.95 -5.10
C PRO A 22 -6.77 -21.92 -5.62
N THR A 23 -7.73 -21.86 -4.71
CA THR A 23 -9.17 -21.96 -5.00
C THR A 23 -9.73 -20.75 -5.77
N ASN A 24 -8.88 -19.78 -6.11
CA ASN A 24 -9.24 -18.66 -6.96
C ASN A 24 -8.47 -18.74 -8.29
N PRO A 25 -9.07 -19.31 -9.36
CA PRO A 25 -8.45 -19.26 -10.68
C PRO A 25 -8.26 -17.78 -11.08
N LYS A 26 -7.02 -17.41 -11.43
CA LYS A 26 -6.70 -16.03 -11.79
C LYS A 26 -7.57 -15.59 -12.95
N LYS A 27 -8.27 -14.47 -12.77
CA LYS A 27 -9.05 -13.85 -13.83
C LYS A 27 -8.18 -13.54 -15.06
N TYR A 28 -6.98 -13.00 -14.84
CA TYR A 28 -6.02 -12.71 -15.90
C TYR A 28 -4.88 -13.74 -15.88
N ARG A 29 -4.78 -14.53 -16.96
CA ARG A 29 -3.79 -15.62 -17.09
C ARG A 29 -2.47 -15.16 -17.70
N THR A 30 -2.52 -14.14 -18.56
CA THR A 30 -1.35 -13.54 -19.22
C THR A 30 -1.12 -12.11 -18.72
N VAL A 31 0.14 -11.67 -18.76
CA VAL A 31 0.52 -10.30 -18.38
C VAL A 31 -0.07 -9.30 -19.38
N GLU A 32 -0.05 -9.64 -20.66
CA GLU A 32 -0.61 -8.82 -21.75
C GLU A 32 -2.11 -8.55 -21.55
N ALA A 33 -2.92 -9.59 -21.28
CA ALA A 33 -4.35 -9.40 -21.03
C ALA A 33 -4.62 -8.55 -19.78
N PHE A 34 -3.74 -8.63 -18.78
CA PHE A 34 -3.82 -7.80 -17.59
C PHE A 34 -3.47 -6.34 -17.90
N GLU A 35 -2.40 -6.10 -18.67
CA GLU A 35 -1.97 -4.76 -19.08
C GLU A 35 -3.02 -4.07 -19.95
N ILE A 36 -3.61 -4.77 -20.93
CA ILE A 36 -4.70 -4.24 -21.75
C ILE A 36 -5.88 -3.80 -20.87
N ALA A 37 -6.28 -4.62 -19.89
CA ALA A 37 -7.38 -4.28 -19.00
C ALA A 37 -7.06 -3.11 -18.06
N VAL A 38 -5.80 -3.00 -17.62
CA VAL A 38 -5.33 -1.84 -16.83
C VAL A 38 -5.34 -0.57 -17.66
N ASN A 39 -4.86 -0.62 -18.91
CA ASN A 39 -4.87 0.55 -19.80
C ASN A 39 -6.28 1.00 -20.15
N SER A 40 -7.20 0.05 -20.40
CA SER A 40 -8.61 0.36 -20.65
C SER A 40 -9.28 1.15 -19.53
N TYR A 41 -8.87 0.95 -18.27
CA TYR A 41 -9.36 1.75 -17.14
C TYR A 41 -8.91 3.22 -17.24
N PHE A 42 -7.64 3.44 -17.61
CA PHE A 42 -7.11 4.79 -17.76
C PHE A 42 -7.72 5.51 -18.96
N ASP A 43 -7.97 4.79 -20.07
CA ASP A 43 -8.69 5.33 -21.23
C ASP A 43 -10.12 5.74 -20.85
N GLU A 44 -10.83 4.90 -20.09
CA GLU A 44 -12.16 5.25 -19.56
C GLU A 44 -12.10 6.50 -18.67
N CYS A 45 -11.13 6.56 -17.76
CA CYS A 45 -10.91 7.72 -16.91
C CYS A 45 -10.64 9.00 -17.70
N TYR A 46 -9.85 8.92 -18.77
CA TYR A 46 -9.54 10.05 -19.64
C TYR A 46 -10.80 10.54 -20.37
N VAL A 47 -11.59 9.64 -20.95
CA VAL A 47 -12.82 9.99 -21.68
C VAL A 47 -13.90 10.57 -20.75
N THR A 48 -13.97 10.08 -19.52
CA THR A 48 -15.01 10.48 -18.55
C THR A 48 -14.59 11.61 -17.61
N ASP A 49 -13.37 12.13 -17.75
CA ASP A 49 -12.72 13.07 -16.81
C ASP A 49 -12.77 12.58 -15.34
N LYS A 50 -12.76 11.25 -15.17
CA LYS A 50 -12.81 10.61 -13.85
C LYS A 50 -11.40 10.51 -13.28
N ILE A 51 -11.23 10.96 -12.05
CA ILE A 51 -9.95 10.87 -11.34
C ILE A 51 -9.59 9.39 -11.08
N PRO A 52 -8.47 8.88 -11.62
CA PRO A 52 -8.07 7.50 -11.43
C PRO A 52 -7.62 7.25 -9.98
N ASN A 53 -7.95 6.08 -9.45
CA ASN A 53 -7.51 5.64 -8.13
C ASN A 53 -7.46 4.10 -8.03
N VAL A 54 -6.74 3.58 -7.03
CA VAL A 54 -6.46 2.14 -6.92
C VAL A 54 -7.75 1.31 -6.73
N LEU A 55 -8.72 1.83 -5.99
CA LEU A 55 -10.01 1.14 -5.81
C LEU A 55 -10.81 1.13 -7.11
N GLY A 56 -10.83 2.26 -7.84
CA GLY A 56 -11.45 2.37 -9.16
C GLY A 56 -10.87 1.37 -10.16
N LEU A 57 -9.54 1.24 -10.20
CA LEU A 57 -8.86 0.24 -11.02
C LEU A 57 -9.29 -1.18 -10.64
N ALA A 58 -9.32 -1.52 -9.34
CA ALA A 58 -9.73 -2.84 -8.88
C ALA A 58 -11.19 -3.16 -9.27
N LEU A 59 -12.09 -2.17 -9.14
CA LEU A 59 -13.49 -2.28 -9.55
C LEU A 59 -13.64 -2.49 -11.06
N HIS A 60 -12.92 -1.73 -11.88
CA HIS A 60 -12.92 -1.90 -13.34
C HIS A 60 -12.43 -3.30 -13.74
N LEU A 61 -11.36 -3.78 -13.11
CA LEU A 61 -10.84 -5.13 -13.28
C LEU A 61 -11.75 -6.23 -12.69
N LYS A 62 -12.80 -5.86 -11.94
CA LYS A 62 -13.70 -6.75 -11.18
C LYS A 62 -12.94 -7.72 -10.28
N ILE A 63 -11.96 -7.20 -9.54
CA ILE A 63 -11.19 -7.94 -8.54
C ILE A 63 -11.15 -7.14 -7.23
N SER A 64 -10.86 -7.80 -6.11
CA SER A 64 -10.64 -7.08 -4.86
C SER A 64 -9.29 -6.33 -4.90
N ARG A 65 -9.17 -5.26 -4.10
CA ARG A 65 -7.91 -4.55 -3.89
C ARG A 65 -6.80 -5.49 -3.43
N ASP A 66 -7.11 -6.44 -2.57
CA ASP A 66 -6.14 -7.42 -2.08
C ASP A 66 -5.65 -8.35 -3.19
N THR A 67 -6.54 -8.71 -4.13
CA THR A 67 -6.16 -9.47 -5.33
C THR A 67 -5.20 -8.66 -6.21
N LEU A 68 -5.44 -7.36 -6.39
CA LEU A 68 -4.52 -6.47 -7.11
C LEU A 68 -3.14 -6.41 -6.43
N CYS A 69 -3.09 -6.35 -5.09
CA CYS A 69 -1.84 -6.44 -4.32
C CYS A 69 -1.14 -7.80 -4.51
N GLN A 70 -1.88 -8.90 -4.65
CA GLN A 70 -1.30 -10.21 -4.96
C GLN A 70 -0.69 -10.24 -6.38
N TYR A 71 -1.31 -9.59 -7.36
CA TYR A 71 -0.70 -9.43 -8.69
C TYR A 71 0.63 -8.67 -8.62
N GLN A 72 0.74 -7.63 -7.78
CA GLN A 72 1.98 -6.87 -7.61
C GLN A 72 3.15 -7.74 -7.12
N LYS A 73 2.90 -8.77 -6.31
CA LYS A 73 3.94 -9.68 -5.78
C LYS A 73 4.38 -10.74 -6.79
N LYS A 74 3.70 -10.87 -7.93
CA LYS A 74 3.96 -11.93 -8.91
C LYS A 74 4.90 -11.44 -10.01
N ASN A 75 5.86 -12.29 -10.37
CA ASN A 75 6.77 -12.03 -11.49
C ASN A 75 6.00 -11.78 -12.80
N GLY A 76 6.44 -10.79 -13.59
CA GLY A 76 5.78 -10.28 -14.79
C GLY A 76 4.67 -9.25 -14.53
N TYR A 77 3.78 -9.49 -13.56
CA TYR A 77 2.64 -8.60 -13.27
C TYR A 77 3.03 -7.40 -12.40
N SER A 78 4.09 -7.55 -11.59
CA SER A 78 4.58 -6.51 -10.70
C SER A 78 4.81 -5.17 -11.41
N LYS A 79 5.47 -5.19 -12.57
CA LYS A 79 5.77 -4.00 -13.37
C LYS A 79 4.51 -3.26 -13.81
N VAL A 80 3.49 -3.98 -14.25
CA VAL A 80 2.22 -3.40 -14.68
C VAL A 80 1.50 -2.73 -13.51
N VAL A 81 1.47 -3.38 -12.34
CA VAL A 81 0.81 -2.81 -11.15
C VAL A 81 1.56 -1.59 -10.60
N ILE A 82 2.90 -1.63 -10.59
CA ILE A 82 3.73 -0.49 -10.17
C ILE A 82 3.48 0.70 -11.10
N LYS A 83 3.58 0.49 -12.43
CA LYS A 83 3.30 1.52 -13.44
C LYS A 83 1.90 2.11 -13.29
N ALA A 84 0.89 1.28 -13.05
CA ALA A 84 -0.47 1.74 -12.83
C ALA A 84 -0.59 2.65 -11.59
N LYS A 85 0.13 2.33 -10.50
CA LYS A 85 0.17 3.16 -9.30
C LYS A 85 0.89 4.49 -9.53
N GLU A 86 1.99 4.47 -10.27
CA GLU A 86 2.73 5.68 -10.65
C GLU A 86 1.86 6.62 -11.51
N ILE A 87 1.09 6.08 -12.47
CA ILE A 87 0.14 6.87 -13.27
C ILE A 87 -0.94 7.51 -12.38
N ILE A 88 -1.46 6.77 -11.40
CA ILE A 88 -2.44 7.28 -10.43
C ILE A 88 -1.83 8.41 -9.57
N GLU A 89 -0.59 8.23 -9.12
CA GLU A 89 0.14 9.23 -8.34
C GLU A 89 0.40 10.50 -9.16
N GLU A 90 0.90 10.35 -10.39
CA GLU A 90 1.13 11.47 -11.31
C GLU A 90 -0.15 12.27 -11.58
N HIS A 91 -1.28 11.59 -11.78
CA HIS A 91 -2.55 12.29 -11.97
C HIS A 91 -2.93 13.12 -10.73
N LYS A 92 -2.65 12.62 -9.53
CA LYS A 92 -2.88 13.37 -8.28
C LYS A 92 -1.94 14.56 -8.16
N ILE A 93 -0.67 14.40 -8.53
CA ILE A 93 0.30 15.50 -8.59
C ILE A 93 -0.18 16.59 -9.57
N GLN A 94 -0.64 16.23 -10.77
CA GLN A 94 -1.20 17.19 -11.72
C GLN A 94 -2.45 17.90 -11.18
N LYS A 95 -3.32 17.18 -10.46
CA LYS A 95 -4.46 17.79 -9.75
C LYS A 95 -4.01 18.73 -8.63
N LEU A 96 -2.85 18.52 -8.01
CA LEU A 96 -2.31 19.43 -7.01
C LEU A 96 -2.03 20.83 -7.60
N TYR A 97 -1.46 20.88 -8.80
CA TYR A 97 -1.16 22.15 -9.49
C TYR A 97 -2.39 22.86 -10.06
N THR A 98 -3.42 22.10 -10.40
CA THR A 98 -4.59 22.63 -11.14
C THR A 98 -5.83 22.86 -10.26
N SER A 99 -5.94 22.17 -9.12
CA SER A 99 -7.15 22.22 -8.30
C SER A 99 -7.23 23.46 -7.41
N LYS A 100 -8.44 24.02 -7.29
CA LYS A 100 -8.72 25.10 -6.33
C LYS A 100 -8.63 24.63 -4.86
N ASN A 101 -8.89 23.34 -4.62
CA ASN A 101 -8.92 22.72 -3.29
C ASN A 101 -7.98 21.51 -3.24
N ALA A 102 -6.70 21.78 -3.02
CA ALA A 102 -5.64 20.77 -2.96
C ALA A 102 -5.70 19.84 -1.73
N THR A 103 -6.46 20.20 -0.69
CA THR A 103 -6.46 19.49 0.61
C THR A 103 -6.74 17.99 0.50
N GLY A 104 -7.75 17.60 -0.30
CA GLY A 104 -8.09 16.19 -0.50
C GLY A 104 -6.99 15.41 -1.24
N VAL A 105 -6.33 16.06 -2.20
CA VAL A 105 -5.20 15.48 -2.94
C VAL A 105 -4.00 15.28 -2.02
N ILE A 106 -3.67 16.30 -1.21
CA ILE A 106 -2.57 16.24 -0.22
C ILE A 106 -2.83 15.13 0.81
N PHE A 107 -4.06 15.03 1.33
CA PHE A 107 -4.44 13.96 2.26
C PHE A 107 -4.19 12.57 1.66
N ASP A 108 -4.63 12.35 0.43
CA ASP A 108 -4.44 11.06 -0.23
C ASP A 108 -2.94 10.77 -0.52
N LEU A 109 -2.17 11.76 -0.98
CA LEU A 109 -0.72 11.61 -1.19
C LEU A 109 0.01 11.19 0.10
N LYS A 110 -0.38 11.76 1.24
CA LYS A 110 0.18 11.38 2.55
C LYS A 110 -0.23 9.98 2.98
N CYS A 111 -1.52 9.68 2.94
CA CYS A 111 -2.05 8.41 3.46
C CYS A 111 -1.75 7.21 2.57
N ASN A 112 -1.72 7.38 1.25
CA ASN A 112 -1.68 6.28 0.29
C ASN A 112 -0.38 6.20 -0.52
N HIS A 113 0.38 7.30 -0.62
CA HIS A 113 1.62 7.38 -1.41
C HIS A 113 2.87 7.71 -0.58
N GLY A 114 2.73 7.79 0.75
CA GLY A 114 3.86 7.92 1.66
C GLY A 114 4.53 9.30 1.69
N TRP A 115 3.87 10.33 1.14
CA TRP A 115 4.37 11.70 1.24
C TRP A 115 4.34 12.18 2.68
N GLN A 116 5.34 12.97 3.06
CA GLN A 116 5.47 13.51 4.40
C GLN A 116 5.79 15.00 4.34
N ASP A 117 5.19 15.78 5.24
CA ASP A 117 5.57 17.19 5.38
C ASP A 117 6.93 17.27 6.04
N LYS A 118 7.80 18.11 5.48
CA LYS A 118 9.05 18.46 6.14
C LYS A 118 8.75 19.45 7.27
N GLN A 119 9.12 19.10 8.50
CA GLN A 119 9.07 20.00 9.65
C GLN A 119 10.48 20.49 9.97
N VAL A 120 10.63 21.80 10.15
CA VAL A 120 11.85 22.41 10.71
C VAL A 120 11.48 22.90 12.10
N ILE A 121 12.15 22.36 13.12
CA ILE A 121 11.89 22.69 14.52
C ILE A 121 13.11 23.45 15.03
N GLU A 122 12.94 24.74 15.30
CA GLU A 122 13.94 25.56 15.98
C GLU A 122 13.67 25.52 17.48
N GLN A 123 14.51 24.79 18.23
CA GLN A 123 14.43 24.74 19.68
C GLN A 123 15.38 25.76 20.29
N THR A 124 14.82 26.79 20.91
CA THR A 124 15.58 27.69 21.80
C THR A 124 15.49 27.12 23.20
N LEU A 125 16.60 26.59 23.71
CA LEU A 125 16.70 26.12 25.09
C LEU A 125 17.10 27.28 25.97
N THR A 126 16.19 27.74 26.83
CA THR A 126 16.54 28.65 27.91
C THR A 126 17.14 27.82 29.04
N VAL A 127 18.46 27.89 29.21
CA VAL A 127 19.12 27.27 30.36
C VAL A 127 18.86 28.16 31.56
N LYS A 128 17.92 27.75 32.42
CA LYS A 128 17.81 28.31 33.77
C LYS A 128 19.04 27.89 34.57
N SER A 129 19.68 28.84 35.27
CA SER A 129 20.79 28.50 36.16
C SER A 129 20.25 27.78 37.40
N ILE A 130 21.12 27.12 38.16
CA ILE A 130 20.71 26.42 39.39
C ILE A 130 20.09 27.41 40.39
N GLU A 131 20.60 28.65 40.39
CA GLU A 131 20.10 29.75 41.21
C GLU A 131 18.64 30.10 40.88
N ASP A 132 18.22 30.05 39.61
CA ASP A 132 16.84 30.30 39.18
C ASP A 132 15.83 29.25 39.67
N PHE A 133 16.29 28.08 40.13
CA PHE A 133 15.45 27.02 40.70
C PHE A 133 15.32 27.10 42.22
N LEU A 134 16.33 27.65 42.89
CA LEU A 134 16.39 27.74 44.35
C LEU A 134 15.62 28.95 44.90
N THR A 135 15.46 30.01 44.10
CA THR A 135 14.72 31.21 44.50
C THR A 135 13.20 31.03 44.53
N ASP A 136 12.68 30.03 43.81
CA ASP A 136 11.24 29.80 43.70
C ASP A 136 10.68 29.04 44.94
N GLU A 137 11.54 28.32 45.68
CA GLU A 137 11.14 27.51 46.85
C GLU A 137 11.15 28.30 48.18
N GLU A 138 11.88 29.42 48.26
CA GLU A 138 12.04 30.21 49.49
C GLU A 138 10.96 31.30 49.66
N MET A 139 10.04 31.51 48.71
CA MET A 139 8.98 32.53 48.78
C MET A 139 7.61 32.03 49.26
N GLU A 140 7.42 30.74 49.54
CA GLU A 140 6.14 30.17 50.00
C GLU A 140 6.10 29.77 51.50
N MET A 141 7.07 30.21 52.32
CA MET A 141 7.04 30.07 53.80
C MET A 141 6.97 31.42 54.51
#